data_AF-A0A059D3R0-F1
#
_entry.id   AF-A0A059D3R0-F1
#
_cell.length_a   1.000
_cell.length_b   1.000
_cell.length_c   1.000
_cell.angle_alpha   90.00
_cell.angle_beta   90.00
_cell.angle_gamma   90.00
#
_symmetry.space_group_name_H-M   'P 1'
#
loop_
_entity.id
_entity.type
_entity.pdbx_description
1 polymer ?
#
loop_
_entity_poly.entity_id
_entity_poly.type
_entity_poly.pdbx_seq_one_letter_code
_entity_poly.pdbx_strand_id
1 'polypeptide(L)'
;LESAGPPYFWNELITLSTKYRDLTAHSQLALTVWDVSCGKEEGLIGGATILLFSSKKQLKTGKQKLRLWQGKEADGSFPTNTPG
;
A
#
# COMPACT_ATOMS: atom_id res chain seq x y z
N LEU A 1 18.76 -11.95 18.95
CA LEU A 1 17.60 -11.22 18.39
C LEU A 1 18.04 -9.78 18.25
N GLU A 2 18.43 -9.35 17.05
CA GLU A 2 18.73 -7.94 16.81
C GLU A 2 17.48 -7.12 17.13
N SER A 3 17.67 -6.07 17.95
CA SER A 3 16.59 -5.15 18.29
C SER A 3 16.12 -4.48 17.02
N ALA A 4 14.90 -4.80 16.57
CA ALA A 4 14.22 -3.97 15.60
C ALA A 4 14.29 -2.53 16.13
N GLY A 5 14.77 -1.59 15.30
CA GLY A 5 14.87 -0.18 15.67
C GLY A 5 13.50 0.40 16.09
N PRO A 6 13.46 1.68 16.48
CA PRO A 6 12.19 2.33 16.78
C PRO A 6 11.20 2.18 15.60
N PRO A 7 9.91 1.97 15.87
CA PRO A 7 8.93 1.81 14.80
C PRO A 7 8.84 3.08 13.94
N TYR A 8 8.71 2.90 12.62
CA TYR A 8 8.55 4.00 11.68
C TYR A 8 7.09 4.49 11.67
N PHE A 9 6.89 5.78 11.90
CA PHE A 9 5.57 6.44 11.81
C PHE A 9 5.67 7.69 10.96
N TRP A 10 4.98 7.68 9.81
CA TRP A 10 4.80 8.90 9.02
C TRP A 10 3.70 9.79 9.60
N ASN A 11 2.53 9.22 9.92
CA ASN A 11 1.35 9.98 10.38
C ASN A 11 0.96 11.16 9.47
N GLU A 12 1.27 11.05 8.18
CA GLU A 12 1.01 12.09 7.18
C GLU A 12 -0.28 11.83 6.41
N LEU A 13 -0.97 12.91 6.05
CA LEU A 13 -2.13 12.86 5.17
C LEU A 13 -1.68 12.95 3.71
N ILE A 14 -1.93 11.88 2.94
CA ILE A 14 -1.69 11.88 1.50
C ILE A 14 -3.01 12.18 0.78
N THR A 15 -3.02 13.22 -0.05
CA THR A 15 -4.17 13.57 -0.90
C THR A 15 -3.92 13.08 -2.32
N LEU A 16 -4.77 12.17 -2.80
CA LEU A 16 -4.74 11.73 -4.20
C LEU A 16 -5.50 12.73 -5.08
N SER A 17 -5.02 12.95 -6.30
CA SER A 17 -5.62 13.90 -7.25
C SER A 17 -6.92 13.40 -7.91
N THR A 18 -7.22 12.11 -7.78
CA THR A 18 -8.43 11.48 -8.35
C THR A 18 -9.68 11.84 -7.56
N LYS A 19 -10.74 12.28 -8.24
CA LYS A 19 -12.02 12.56 -7.58
C LYS A 19 -12.76 11.25 -7.29
N TYR A 20 -13.51 11.23 -6.19
CA TYR A 20 -14.31 10.06 -5.81
C TYR A 20 -15.26 9.58 -6.93
N ARG A 21 -15.86 10.51 -7.68
CA ARG A 21 -16.78 10.19 -8.79
C ARG A 21 -16.12 9.48 -9.97
N ASP A 22 -14.79 9.56 -10.09
CA ASP A 22 -14.03 8.94 -11.16
C ASP A 22 -13.58 7.52 -10.76
N LEU A 23 -13.81 7.11 -9.51
CA LEU A 23 -13.46 5.79 -9.02
C LEU A 23 -14.51 4.75 -9.44
N THR A 24 -14.03 3.58 -9.85
CA THR A 24 -14.87 2.43 -10.19
C THR A 24 -14.90 1.44 -9.03
N ALA A 25 -15.82 0.47 -9.08
CA ALA A 25 -15.91 -0.59 -8.09
C ALA A 25 -14.63 -1.46 -7.97
N HIS A 26 -13.74 -1.40 -8.96
CA HIS A 26 -12.48 -2.12 -9.00
C HIS A 26 -11.27 -1.21 -8.77
N SER A 27 -11.47 0.07 -8.42
CA SER A 27 -10.35 0.96 -8.10
C SER A 27 -9.54 0.40 -6.92
N GLN A 28 -8.22 0.40 -7.10
CA GLN A 28 -7.25 -0.14 -6.15
C GLN A 28 -6.34 0.96 -5.62
N LEU A 29 -5.81 0.75 -4.42
CA LEU A 29 -4.67 1.46 -3.89
C LEU A 29 -3.50 0.46 -3.82
N ALA A 30 -2.47 0.71 -4.62
CA ALA A 30 -1.20 0.01 -4.60
C ALA A 30 -0.17 0.91 -3.89
N LEU A 31 0.48 0.39 -2.85
CA LEU A 31 1.49 1.11 -2.08
C LEU A 31 2.76 0.27 -1.96
N THR A 32 3.91 0.89 -2.18
CA THR A 32 5.23 0.26 -2.03
C THR A 32 6.06 1.07 -1.05
N VAL A 33 6.65 0.40 -0.08
CA VAL A 33 7.59 0.99 0.88
C VAL A 33 9.01 0.77 0.38
N TRP A 34 9.77 1.86 0.35
CA TRP A 34 11.17 1.89 -0.06
C TRP A 34 12.03 2.42 1.10
N ASP A 35 13.19 1.81 1.28
CA ASP A 35 14.29 2.32 2.08
C ASP A 35 15.20 3.18 1.19
N VAL A 36 15.17 4.48 1.43
CA VAL A 36 15.96 5.46 0.69
C VAL A 36 17.42 5.53 1.15
N SER A 37 17.79 4.83 2.24
CA SER A 37 19.16 4.80 2.74
C SER A 37 20.05 3.77 2.02
N CYS A 38 19.44 2.80 1.33
CA CYS A 38 20.13 1.85 0.47
C CYS A 38 20.69 2.59 -0.77
N GLY A 39 22.01 2.74 -0.84
CA GLY A 39 22.67 3.49 -1.92
C GLY A 39 22.46 2.88 -3.31
N LYS A 40 23.27 1.87 -3.69
CA LYS A 40 23.22 1.21 -5.02
C LYS A 40 22.36 -0.06 -5.05
N GLU A 41 21.91 -0.54 -3.90
CA GLU A 41 21.07 -1.73 -3.79
C GLU A 41 19.59 -1.34 -3.87
N GLU A 42 18.74 -2.24 -4.34
CA GLU A 42 17.29 -2.03 -4.36
C GLU A 42 16.77 -1.95 -2.92
N GLY A 43 16.48 -0.73 -2.45
CA GLY A 43 15.86 -0.48 -1.15
C GLY A 43 14.40 -0.92 -1.07
N LEU A 44 13.99 -1.95 -1.81
CA LEU A 44 12.62 -2.41 -1.83
C LEU A 44 12.28 -3.16 -0.53
N ILE A 45 11.50 -2.54 0.35
CA ILE A 45 11.02 -3.21 1.57
C ILE A 45 9.86 -4.13 1.21
N GLY A 46 8.89 -3.63 0.44
CA GLY A 46 7.75 -4.41 -0.03
C GLY A 46 6.50 -3.58 -0.29
N GLY A 47 5.52 -4.21 -0.92
CA GLY A 47 4.31 -3.56 -1.38
C GLY A 47 3.04 -4.31 -1.00
N ALA A 48 1.92 -3.61 -1.08
CA ALA A 48 0.59 -4.13 -0.84
C ALA A 48 -0.42 -3.43 -1.75
N THR A 49 -1.43 -4.17 -2.19
CA THR A 49 -2.49 -3.71 -3.06
C THR A 49 -3.85 -4.04 -2.44
N ILE A 50 -4.71 -3.03 -2.32
CA ILE A 50 -6.07 -3.20 -1.78
C ILE A 50 -7.13 -2.63 -2.72
N LEU A 51 -8.30 -3.25 -2.75
CA LEU A 51 -9.51 -2.63 -3.32
C LEU A 51 -9.99 -1.50 -2.40
N LEU A 52 -10.31 -0.35 -2.99
CA LEU A 52 -10.92 0.78 -2.29
C LEU A 52 -12.36 0.51 -1.87
N PHE A 53 -13.07 -0.34 -2.63
CA PHE A 53 -14.47 -0.69 -2.37
C PHE A 53 -14.60 -2.10 -1.78
N SER A 54 -15.59 -2.30 -0.91
CA SER A 54 -15.99 -3.61 -0.41
C SER A 54 -16.81 -4.39 -1.43
N SER A 55 -17.10 -5.66 -1.14
CA SER A 55 -18.01 -6.47 -1.97
C SER A 55 -19.42 -5.87 -2.07
N LYS A 56 -19.84 -5.10 -1.06
CA LYS A 56 -21.10 -4.34 -1.04
C LYS A 56 -21.02 -3.00 -1.79
N LYS A 57 -19.96 -2.75 -2.55
CA LYS A 57 -19.72 -1.52 -3.34
C LYS A 57 -19.67 -0.25 -2.49
N GLN A 58 -19.24 -0.38 -1.23
CA GLN A 58 -19.05 0.76 -0.33
C GLN A 58 -17.55 1.10 -0.22
N LEU A 59 -17.22 2.39 -0.24
CA LEU A 59 -15.85 2.84 0.00
C LEU A 59 -15.40 2.41 1.39
N LYS A 60 -14.22 1.78 1.48
CA LYS A 60 -13.60 1.43 2.75
C LYS A 60 -13.12 2.70 3.45
N THR A 61 -13.46 2.84 4.72
CA THR A 61 -13.09 3.98 5.56
C THR A 61 -12.49 3.51 6.88
N GLY A 62 -11.88 4.42 7.64
CA GLY A 62 -11.26 4.11 8.92
C GLY A 62 -9.89 3.43 8.80
N LYS A 63 -9.37 2.95 9.93
CA LYS A 63 -8.02 2.37 10.03
C LYS A 63 -7.98 1.00 9.34
N GLN A 64 -7.00 0.82 8.45
CA GLN A 64 -6.72 -0.45 7.78
C GLN A 64 -5.34 -0.94 8.20
N LYS A 65 -5.20 -2.25 8.44
CA LYS A 65 -3.91 -2.90 8.67
C LYS A 65 -3.59 -3.72 7.44
N LEU A 66 -2.48 -3.42 6.78
CA LEU A 66 -2.06 -4.07 5.54
C LEU A 66 -0.76 -4.82 5.77
N ARG A 67 -0.67 -6.04 5.25
CA ARG A 67 0.59 -6.80 5.28
C ARG A 67 1.37 -6.53 4.01
N LEU A 68 2.61 -6.06 4.16
CA LEU A 68 3.52 -5.87 3.02
C LEU A 68 4.06 -7.22 2.53
N TRP A 69 4.16 -7.36 1.22
CA TRP A 69 4.86 -8.46 0.56
C TRP A 69 6.34 -8.09 0.45
N GLN A 70 7.16 -8.73 1.28
CA GLN A 70 8.59 -8.42 1.38
C GLN A 70 9.29 -8.59 0.03
N GLY A 71 10.10 -7.60 -0.35
CA GLY A 71 10.88 -7.63 -1.59
C GLY A 71 10.05 -7.64 -2.87
N LYS A 72 8.78 -7.21 -2.82
CA LYS A 72 7.88 -7.20 -3.97
C LYS A 72 7.13 -5.88 -4.06
N GLU A 73 7.18 -5.23 -5.22
CA GLU A 73 6.39 -4.02 -5.47
C GLU A 73 4.90 -4.32 -5.55
N ALA A 74 4.08 -3.35 -5.15
CA ALA A 74 2.64 -3.43 -5.33
C ALA A 74 2.30 -3.41 -6.83
N ASP A 75 1.73 -4.51 -7.31
CA ASP A 75 1.55 -4.77 -8.74
C ASP A 75 0.31 -4.11 -9.34
N GLY A 76 -0.65 -3.67 -8.51
CA GLY A 76 -1.88 -2.98 -8.97
C GLY A 76 -2.74 -3.80 -9.94
N SER A 77 -2.47 -5.10 -10.09
CA SER A 77 -3.12 -5.96 -11.06
C SER A 77 -4.46 -6.50 -10.54
N PHE A 78 -5.31 -7.01 -11.43
CA PHE A 78 -6.59 -7.62 -11.04
C PHE A 78 -6.73 -9.00 -11.71
N PRO A 79 -6.57 -10.11 -10.98
CA PRO A 79 -6.27 -10.21 -9.53
C PRO A 79 -4.82 -9.85 -9.17
N THR A 80 -4.61 -9.21 -8.01
CA THR A 80 -3.28 -8.78 -7.51
C THR A 80 -2.47 -9.95 -6.94
N ASN A 81 -1.16 -9.94 -7.19
CA ASN A 81 -0.20 -10.84 -6.56
C ASN A 81 0.44 -10.25 -5.29
N THR A 82 -0.04 -9.10 -4.81
CA THR A 82 0.37 -8.43 -3.57
C THR A 82 -0.83 -8.02 -2.70
N PRO A 83 -1.79 -8.91 -2.40
CA PRO A 83 -2.98 -8.52 -1.63
C PRO A 83 -2.60 -8.05 -0.22
N GLY A 84 -3.06 -6.84 0.13
CA GLY A 84 -2.85 -6.19 1.43
C GLY A 84 -3.82 -6.59 2.51
#